data_AF-A0A943N7P5-F1
#
_entry.id   AF-A0A943N7P5-F1
#
_cell.length_a   1.000
_cell.length_b   1.000
_cell.length_c   1.000
_cell.angle_alpha   90.00
_cell.angle_beta   90.00
_cell.angle_gamma   90.00
#
_symmetry.space_group_name_H-M   'P 1'
#
loop_
_entity.id
_entity.type
_entity.pdbx_description
1 polymer ?
#
loop_
_entity_poly.entity_id
_entity_poly.type
_entity_poly.pdbx_seq_one_letter_code
_entity_poly.pdbx_strand_id
1 'polypeptide(L)'
;MRKYDLYGGLRDAELSIEKLNALARETASRAVREGKSAFYRANARAAKDDRRAIEDANAALEAANGGGTELPVGADEFADSFYIIEKAAGEAENYARELGALPLEAEGDRIGCPRLYSIAVEMVSKCDGRITGETMEGYLAAYQAVRPLKMREVRALIGMLNLALVRQIRLDADSICIRAEQYAAAEAAAEKLCAMPKGSRRRDAITAKLELEQNPAAAERLMTILRERDEYALCERIGYNIPRNG
;
A
#
# COMPACT_ATOMS: atom_id res chain seq x y z
N MET A 1 13.63 5.10 -14.68
CA MET A 1 14.26 4.36 -13.56
C MET A 1 14.32 5.29 -12.35
N ARG A 2 13.47 5.09 -11.32
CA ARG A 2 13.56 5.93 -10.10
C ARG A 2 14.88 5.60 -9.42
N LYS A 3 15.75 6.61 -9.24
CA LYS A 3 17.12 6.44 -8.74
C LYS A 3 17.20 6.00 -7.25
N TYR A 4 16.06 5.95 -6.56
CA TYR A 4 15.93 5.55 -5.16
C TYR A 4 14.62 4.79 -4.96
N ASP A 5 14.70 3.71 -4.19
CA ASP A 5 13.53 2.94 -3.81
C ASP A 5 12.83 3.55 -2.59
N LEU A 6 11.81 4.36 -2.88
CA LEU A 6 10.98 5.06 -1.89
C LEU A 6 9.77 4.24 -1.44
N TYR A 7 9.49 3.08 -2.05
CA TYR A 7 8.26 2.33 -1.76
C TYR A 7 8.48 0.85 -1.53
N GLY A 8 9.57 0.27 -2.05
CA GLY A 8 9.88 -1.13 -1.88
C GLY A 8 10.06 -1.47 -0.40
N GLY A 9 9.63 -2.67 -0.06
CA GLY A 9 9.56 -3.16 1.31
C GLY A 9 8.38 -2.65 2.14
N LEU A 10 7.57 -1.68 1.68
CA LEU A 10 6.44 -1.15 2.48
C LEU A 10 5.25 -2.13 2.64
N ARG A 11 5.21 -3.21 1.86
CA ARG A 11 4.16 -4.24 1.88
C ARG A 11 4.67 -5.63 2.26
N ASP A 12 5.74 -5.66 3.03
CA ASP A 12 6.31 -6.93 3.46
C ASP A 12 5.50 -7.55 4.61
N ALA A 13 5.72 -8.83 4.86
CA ALA A 13 5.10 -9.54 5.96
C ALA A 13 5.52 -8.99 7.34
N GLU A 14 4.57 -9.02 8.27
CA GLU A 14 4.77 -8.68 9.68
C GLU A 14 5.82 -9.59 10.34
N LEU A 15 6.58 -9.03 11.28
CA LEU A 15 7.56 -9.76 12.07
C LEU A 15 7.16 -9.78 13.54
N SER A 16 7.50 -10.88 14.22
CA SER A 16 7.52 -10.86 15.68
C SER A 16 8.53 -9.84 16.19
N ILE A 17 8.32 -9.33 17.41
CA ILE A 17 9.22 -8.36 18.06
C ILE A 17 10.68 -8.86 18.06
N GLU A 18 10.90 -10.15 18.32
CA GLU A 18 12.24 -10.75 18.31
C GLU A 18 12.91 -10.64 16.92
N LYS A 19 12.17 -10.97 15.86
CA LYS A 19 12.66 -10.90 14.47
C LYS A 19 12.86 -9.45 14.03
N LEU A 20 11.97 -8.55 14.44
CA LEU A 20 12.07 -7.12 14.20
C LEU A 20 13.34 -6.54 14.85
N ASN A 21 13.65 -6.94 16.09
CA ASN A 21 14.87 -6.53 16.79
C ASN A 21 16.13 -7.16 16.18
N ALA A 22 16.05 -8.37 15.62
CA ALA A 22 17.16 -8.97 14.87
C ALA A 22 17.45 -8.19 13.58
N LEU A 23 16.40 -7.84 12.83
CA LEU A 23 16.48 -6.98 11.64
C LEU A 23 17.11 -5.63 11.99
N ALA A 24 16.72 -5.01 13.11
CA ALA A 24 17.31 -3.75 13.57
C ALA A 24 18.84 -3.81 13.72
N ARG A 25 19.38 -4.93 14.25
CA ARG A 25 20.83 -5.14 14.39
C ARG A 25 21.51 -5.36 13.05
N GLU A 26 20.87 -6.13 12.17
CA GLU A 26 21.35 -6.35 10.80
C GLU A 26 21.45 -5.01 10.06
N THR A 27 20.37 -4.22 10.05
CA THR A 27 20.33 -2.90 9.43
C THR A 27 21.37 -1.95 10.04
N ALA A 28 21.56 -1.97 11.36
CA ALA A 28 22.58 -1.14 12.02
C ALA A 28 24.03 -1.54 11.66
N SER A 29 24.25 -2.79 11.26
CA SER A 29 25.58 -3.27 10.84
C SER A 29 26.01 -2.70 9.49
N ARG A 30 25.04 -2.37 8.62
CA ARG A 30 25.28 -1.89 7.25
C ARG A 30 26.10 -0.60 7.22
N ALA A 31 27.04 -0.43 6.31
CA ALA A 31 27.86 0.79 6.19
C ALA A 31 27.01 2.07 5.97
N VAL A 32 27.39 3.18 6.61
CA VAL A 32 26.74 4.50 6.48
C VAL A 32 27.77 5.56 6.14
N ARG A 33 27.35 6.55 5.34
CA ARG A 33 28.19 7.68 4.93
C ARG A 33 27.48 9.02 5.13
N GLU A 34 28.25 10.09 5.27
CA GLU A 34 27.72 11.45 5.20
C GLU A 34 27.80 11.96 3.74
N GLY A 35 27.03 13.00 3.41
CA GLY A 35 27.15 13.70 2.14
C GLY A 35 25.82 14.03 1.47
N LYS A 36 25.90 14.45 0.20
CA LYS A 36 24.71 14.80 -0.59
C LYS A 36 23.97 13.54 -1.05
N SER A 37 22.65 13.66 -1.13
CA SER A 37 21.78 12.65 -1.74
C SER A 37 20.74 13.32 -2.62
N ALA A 38 20.41 12.67 -3.75
CA ALA A 38 19.25 13.06 -4.54
C ALA A 38 17.93 12.56 -3.93
N PHE A 39 17.99 11.77 -2.85
CA PHE A 39 16.84 11.39 -2.02
C PHE A 39 16.00 12.61 -1.66
N TYR A 40 16.58 13.69 -1.11
CA TYR A 40 15.81 14.83 -0.58
C TYR A 40 14.89 15.47 -1.63
N ARG A 41 15.42 15.70 -2.84
CA ARG A 41 14.62 16.26 -3.94
C ARG A 41 13.55 15.27 -4.43
N ALA A 42 13.91 14.00 -4.58
CA ALA A 42 12.97 12.95 -4.98
C ALA A 42 11.86 12.76 -3.92
N ASN A 43 12.23 12.85 -2.64
CA ASN A 43 11.38 12.68 -1.48
C ASN A 43 10.34 13.80 -1.37
N ALA A 44 10.77 15.06 -1.50
CA ALA A 44 9.86 16.20 -1.51
C ALA A 44 8.85 16.12 -2.67
N ARG A 45 9.29 15.68 -3.85
CA ARG A 45 8.39 15.46 -4.99
C ARG A 45 7.41 14.32 -4.73
N ALA A 46 7.94 13.17 -4.28
CA ALA A 46 7.14 11.98 -4.00
C ALA A 46 6.10 12.26 -2.91
N ALA A 47 6.45 12.93 -1.81
CA ALA A 47 5.50 13.23 -0.73
C ALA A 47 4.32 14.10 -1.20
N LYS A 48 4.56 15.05 -2.13
CA LYS A 48 3.49 15.81 -2.77
C LYS A 48 2.61 14.92 -3.66
N ASP A 49 3.23 14.06 -4.44
CA ASP A 49 2.52 13.09 -5.29
C ASP A 49 1.81 12.00 -4.44
N ASP A 50 2.27 11.72 -3.21
CA ASP A 50 1.66 10.80 -2.24
C ASP A 50 0.36 11.39 -1.69
N ARG A 51 0.40 12.64 -1.20
CA ARG A 51 -0.79 13.35 -0.73
C ARG A 51 -1.85 13.45 -1.82
N ARG A 52 -1.45 13.87 -3.03
CA ARG A 52 -2.38 13.99 -4.15
C ARG A 52 -3.04 12.65 -4.50
N ALA A 53 -2.28 11.56 -4.54
CA ALA A 53 -2.84 10.24 -4.85
C ALA A 53 -3.86 9.79 -3.80
N ILE A 54 -3.62 10.09 -2.52
CA ILE A 54 -4.57 9.82 -1.43
C ILE A 54 -5.87 10.65 -1.61
N GLU A 55 -5.76 11.93 -1.96
CA GLU A 55 -6.91 12.79 -2.26
C GLU A 55 -7.71 12.30 -3.48
N ASP A 56 -7.01 11.95 -4.56
CA ASP A 56 -7.61 11.42 -5.78
C ASP A 56 -8.31 10.07 -5.50
N ALA A 57 -7.74 9.21 -4.64
CA ALA A 57 -8.33 7.94 -4.23
C ALA A 57 -9.64 8.14 -3.45
N ASN A 58 -9.69 9.08 -2.50
CA ASN A 58 -10.91 9.39 -1.77
C ASN A 58 -12.02 9.87 -2.71
N ALA A 59 -11.70 10.81 -3.61
CA ALA A 59 -12.67 11.30 -4.59
C ALA A 59 -13.17 10.19 -5.53
N ALA A 60 -12.30 9.26 -5.93
CA ALA A 60 -12.69 8.12 -6.76
C ALA A 60 -13.64 7.15 -6.03
N LEU A 61 -13.39 6.87 -4.75
CA LEU A 61 -14.25 6.00 -3.94
C LEU A 61 -15.60 6.65 -3.63
N GLU A 62 -15.64 7.96 -3.36
CA GLU A 62 -16.89 8.71 -3.22
C GLU A 62 -17.73 8.65 -4.51
N ALA A 63 -17.09 8.81 -5.67
CA ALA A 63 -17.76 8.71 -6.96
C ALA A 63 -18.30 7.29 -7.23
N ALA A 64 -17.53 6.26 -6.91
CA ALA A 64 -17.95 4.86 -7.04
C ALA A 64 -19.17 4.56 -6.16
N ASN A 65 -19.14 5.01 -4.90
CA ASN A 65 -20.25 4.87 -3.95
C ASN A 65 -21.50 5.59 -4.44
N GLY A 66 -21.36 6.85 -4.88
CA GLY A 66 -22.47 7.64 -5.43
C GLY A 66 -23.05 7.07 -6.74
N GLY A 67 -22.28 6.29 -7.48
CA GLY A 67 -22.69 5.55 -8.67
C GLY A 67 -23.44 4.23 -8.38
N GLY A 68 -23.57 3.85 -7.11
CA GLY A 68 -24.22 2.59 -6.70
C GLY A 68 -23.33 1.36 -6.85
N THR A 69 -22.03 1.54 -7.09
CA THR A 69 -21.06 0.44 -7.09
C THR A 69 -20.78 0.02 -5.65
N GLU A 70 -20.79 -1.29 -5.39
CA GLU A 70 -20.37 -1.81 -4.09
C GLU A 70 -18.90 -1.48 -3.85
N LEU A 71 -18.56 -0.99 -2.66
CA LEU A 71 -17.19 -0.70 -2.31
C LEU A 71 -16.47 -1.97 -1.81
N PRO A 72 -15.16 -2.15 -2.15
CA PRO A 72 -14.38 -3.26 -1.64
C PRO A 72 -13.97 -3.03 -0.17
N VAL A 73 -13.60 -4.11 0.50
CA VAL A 73 -13.11 -4.09 1.90
C VAL A 73 -11.98 -3.07 2.09
N GLY A 74 -12.08 -2.25 3.14
CA GLY A 74 -11.12 -1.20 3.46
C GLY A 74 -11.50 0.18 2.91
N ALA A 75 -12.48 0.28 2.01
CA ALA A 75 -12.91 1.56 1.44
C ALA A 75 -13.64 2.43 2.47
N ASP A 76 -14.55 1.84 3.25
CA ASP A 76 -15.29 2.56 4.29
C ASP A 76 -14.35 3.03 5.41
N GLU A 77 -13.45 2.15 5.88
CA GLU A 77 -12.47 2.51 6.92
C GLU A 77 -11.51 3.61 6.46
N PHE A 78 -11.11 3.59 5.18
CA PHE A 78 -10.31 4.64 4.57
C PHE A 78 -11.06 5.97 4.52
N ALA A 79 -12.31 5.96 4.07
CA ALA A 79 -13.16 7.15 3.99
C ALA A 79 -13.43 7.76 5.38
N ASP A 80 -13.77 6.92 6.36
CA ASP A 80 -14.02 7.34 7.74
C ASP A 80 -12.78 7.99 8.39
N SER A 81 -11.59 7.52 8.01
CA SER A 81 -10.31 8.02 8.54
C SER A 81 -9.69 9.13 7.68
N PHE A 82 -10.31 9.50 6.56
CA PHE A 82 -9.66 10.31 5.51
C PHE A 82 -9.12 11.65 6.03
N TYR A 83 -9.88 12.34 6.88
CA TYR A 83 -9.43 13.62 7.45
C TYR A 83 -8.10 13.51 8.21
N ILE A 84 -7.90 12.42 8.96
CA ILE A 84 -6.65 12.18 9.71
C ILE A 84 -5.52 11.86 8.73
N ILE A 85 -5.81 11.05 7.72
CA ILE A 85 -4.85 10.66 6.68
C ILE A 85 -4.40 11.89 5.87
N GLU A 86 -5.33 12.74 5.44
CA GLU A 86 -5.08 13.96 4.68
C GLU A 86 -4.16 14.90 5.47
N LYS A 87 -4.47 15.11 6.76
CA LYS A 87 -3.63 15.91 7.65
C LYS A 87 -2.22 15.32 7.78
N ALA A 88 -2.11 14.01 8.02
CA ALA A 88 -0.83 13.33 8.13
C ALA A 88 0.00 13.43 6.84
N ALA A 89 -0.66 13.33 5.67
CA ALA A 89 -0.03 13.49 4.36
C ALA A 89 0.46 14.93 4.14
N GLY A 90 -0.30 15.94 4.57
CA GLY A 90 0.14 17.34 4.56
C GLY A 90 1.37 17.59 5.45
N GLU A 91 1.38 17.02 6.66
CA GLU A 91 2.52 17.07 7.58
C GLU A 91 3.76 16.37 6.98
N ALA A 92 3.57 15.20 6.36
CA ALA A 92 4.63 14.47 5.68
C ALA A 92 5.19 15.23 4.47
N GLU A 93 4.33 15.91 3.68
CA GLU A 93 4.77 16.76 2.56
C GLU A 93 5.63 17.93 3.05
N ASN A 94 5.18 18.64 4.10
CA ASN A 94 5.93 19.75 4.67
C ASN A 94 7.26 19.28 5.26
N TYR A 95 7.24 18.19 6.04
CA TYR A 95 8.44 17.58 6.58
C TYR A 95 9.44 17.17 5.48
N ALA A 96 8.97 16.56 4.40
CA ALA A 96 9.81 16.15 3.28
C ALA A 96 10.51 17.32 2.59
N ARG A 97 9.90 18.52 2.58
CA ARG A 97 10.50 19.75 2.02
C ARG A 97 11.56 20.35 2.94
N GLU A 98 11.37 20.25 4.26
CA GLU A 98 12.24 20.85 5.27
C GLU A 98 13.37 19.91 5.75
N LEU A 99 13.29 18.62 5.40
CA LEU A 99 14.23 17.60 5.83
C LEU A 99 15.67 17.94 5.43
N GLY A 100 16.49 18.15 6.46
CA GLY A 100 17.94 18.38 6.32
C GLY A 100 18.75 17.10 6.04
N ALA A 101 20.05 17.30 5.80
CA ALA A 101 20.98 16.22 5.56
C ALA A 101 21.14 15.30 6.79
N LEU A 102 21.09 13.99 6.55
CA LEU A 102 21.19 12.91 7.52
C LEU A 102 22.20 11.86 7.02
N PRO A 103 22.77 11.03 7.91
CA PRO A 103 23.62 9.92 7.51
C PRO A 103 22.87 8.97 6.56
N LEU A 104 23.54 8.59 5.47
CA LEU A 104 22.97 7.83 4.36
C LEU A 104 23.45 6.39 4.38
N GLU A 105 22.60 5.45 3.95
CA GLU A 105 23.04 4.08 3.68
C GLU A 105 24.12 4.07 2.59
N ALA A 106 25.20 3.31 2.83
CA ALA A 106 26.28 3.10 1.88
C ALA A 106 26.21 1.71 1.22
N GLU A 107 25.39 0.80 1.74
CA GLU A 107 25.12 -0.54 1.18
C GLU A 107 23.66 -0.98 1.44
N GLY A 108 23.25 -2.11 0.86
CA GLY A 108 21.87 -2.62 0.92
C GLY A 108 20.93 -2.00 -0.12
N ASP A 109 19.63 -2.27 0.00
CA ASP A 109 18.65 -1.92 -1.04
C ASP A 109 18.30 -0.43 -1.09
N ARG A 110 18.61 0.32 -0.01
CA ARG A 110 18.34 1.76 0.10
C ARG A 110 19.59 2.63 0.04
N ILE A 111 20.62 2.21 -0.71
CA ILE A 111 21.86 3.00 -0.88
C ILE A 111 21.55 4.46 -1.23
N GLY A 112 22.10 5.37 -0.45
CA GLY A 112 21.93 6.81 -0.61
C GLY A 112 20.63 7.38 -0.05
N CYS A 113 19.73 6.58 0.50
CA CYS A 113 18.64 7.08 1.36
C CYS A 113 19.18 7.37 2.76
N PRO A 114 18.59 8.31 3.52
CA PRO A 114 18.86 8.44 4.95
C PRO A 114 18.65 7.10 5.65
N ARG A 115 19.59 6.66 6.48
CA ARG A 115 19.42 5.41 7.25
C ARG A 115 18.17 5.42 8.14
N LEU A 116 17.79 6.62 8.58
CA LEU A 116 16.57 6.86 9.35
C LEU A 116 15.31 6.56 8.53
N TYR A 117 15.37 6.71 7.21
CA TYR A 117 14.29 6.31 6.32
C TYR A 117 14.22 4.78 6.19
N SER A 118 15.36 4.08 6.15
CA SER A 118 15.38 2.61 6.21
C SER A 118 14.72 2.10 7.50
N ILE A 119 15.10 2.67 8.65
CA ILE A 119 14.48 2.37 9.95
C ILE A 119 12.97 2.58 9.89
N ALA A 120 12.52 3.73 9.37
CA ALA A 120 11.10 4.03 9.31
C ALA A 120 10.32 3.05 8.44
N VAL A 121 10.85 2.69 7.26
CA VAL A 121 10.20 1.70 6.39
C VAL A 121 10.17 0.32 7.03
N GLU A 122 11.26 -0.12 7.66
CA GLU A 122 11.30 -1.41 8.36
C GLU A 122 10.29 -1.46 9.51
N MET A 123 10.20 -0.41 10.34
CA MET A 123 9.21 -0.36 11.41
C MET A 123 7.76 -0.31 10.90
N VAL A 124 7.49 0.48 9.85
CA VAL A 124 6.13 0.60 9.30
C VAL A 124 5.70 -0.70 8.63
N SER A 125 6.53 -1.25 7.74
CA SER A 125 6.19 -2.47 7.00
C SER A 125 6.09 -3.71 7.87
N LYS A 126 7.06 -3.92 8.77
CA LYS A 126 7.15 -5.15 9.57
C LYS A 126 6.20 -5.16 10.78
N CYS A 127 5.50 -4.04 11.03
CA CYS A 127 4.45 -3.94 12.03
C CYS A 127 3.07 -3.66 11.42
N ASP A 128 2.89 -3.76 10.10
CA ASP A 128 1.61 -3.46 9.43
C ASP A 128 1.06 -2.07 9.80
N GLY A 129 1.94 -1.07 9.90
CA GLY A 129 1.62 0.28 10.36
C GLY A 129 1.32 0.42 11.87
N ARG A 130 1.16 -0.68 12.61
CA ARG A 130 0.86 -0.70 14.06
C ARG A 130 2.12 -0.55 14.92
N ILE A 131 2.64 0.66 14.99
CA ILE A 131 3.83 0.96 15.79
C ILE A 131 3.43 1.28 17.23
N THR A 132 3.83 0.43 18.16
CA THR A 132 3.63 0.59 19.61
C THR A 132 4.89 1.10 20.31
N GLY A 133 4.76 1.57 21.55
CA GLY A 133 5.93 1.92 22.38
C GLY A 133 6.90 0.75 22.54
N GLU A 134 6.39 -0.45 22.80
CA GLU A 134 7.20 -1.67 22.95
C GLU A 134 8.00 -2.00 21.68
N THR A 135 7.35 -2.01 20.52
CA THR A 135 8.02 -2.28 19.24
C THR A 135 9.06 -1.21 18.91
N MET A 136 8.76 0.05 19.18
CA MET A 136 9.69 1.17 18.95
C MET A 136 10.89 1.13 19.89
N GLU A 137 10.68 0.94 21.19
CA GLU A 137 11.75 0.86 22.18
C GLU A 137 12.66 -0.35 21.91
N GLY A 138 12.07 -1.52 21.65
CA GLY A 138 12.82 -2.74 21.32
C GLY A 138 13.68 -2.57 20.07
N TYR A 139 13.08 -2.06 18.99
CA TYR A 139 13.78 -1.86 17.72
C TYR A 139 14.93 -0.87 17.88
N LEU A 140 14.67 0.30 18.47
CA LEU A 140 15.66 1.36 18.61
C LEU A 140 16.78 0.96 19.58
N ALA A 141 16.48 0.23 20.66
CA ALA A 141 17.49 -0.30 21.55
C ALA A 141 18.42 -1.30 20.82
N ALA A 142 17.83 -2.22 20.05
CA ALA A 142 18.58 -3.19 19.27
C ALA A 142 19.45 -2.53 18.17
N TYR A 143 18.91 -1.54 17.46
CA TYR A 143 19.66 -0.78 16.46
C TYR A 143 20.83 -0.01 17.11
N GLN A 144 20.56 0.74 18.17
CA GLN A 144 21.56 1.61 18.80
C GLN A 144 22.66 0.85 19.54
N ALA A 145 22.41 -0.40 19.96
CA ALA A 145 23.44 -1.28 20.51
C ALA A 145 24.56 -1.58 19.51
N VAL A 146 24.26 -1.53 18.21
CA VAL A 146 25.24 -1.73 17.12
C VAL A 146 25.73 -0.39 16.57
N ARG A 147 24.81 0.55 16.34
CA ARG A 147 25.16 1.87 15.80
C ARG A 147 24.35 3.01 16.41
N PRO A 148 24.94 3.82 17.30
CA PRO A 148 24.26 4.92 17.95
C PRO A 148 23.61 5.91 16.97
N LEU A 149 22.44 6.42 17.34
CA LEU A 149 21.77 7.52 16.65
C LEU A 149 22.18 8.84 17.29
N LYS A 150 22.48 9.85 16.47
CA LYS A 150 22.72 11.21 16.97
C LYS A 150 21.39 11.84 17.39
N MET A 151 21.41 12.80 18.32
CA MET A 151 20.19 13.49 18.78
C MET A 151 19.37 14.11 17.63
N ARG A 152 20.05 14.63 16.59
CA ARG A 152 19.39 15.15 15.38
C ARG A 152 18.61 14.08 14.61
N GLU A 153 19.09 12.84 14.63
CA GLU A 153 18.44 11.71 13.96
C GLU A 153 17.23 11.25 14.78
N VAL A 154 17.36 11.14 16.10
CA VAL A 154 16.23 10.79 16.97
C VAL A 154 15.09 11.80 16.83
N ARG A 155 15.40 13.10 16.81
CA ARG A 155 14.39 14.16 16.57
C ARG A 155 13.73 14.08 15.20
N ALA A 156 14.42 13.54 14.19
CA ALA A 156 13.91 13.39 12.84
C ALA A 156 13.06 12.10 12.67
N LEU A 157 13.09 11.17 13.62
CA LEU A 157 12.49 9.84 13.46
C LEU A 157 10.97 9.92 13.25
N ILE A 158 10.26 10.75 14.03
CA ILE A 158 8.80 10.87 13.93
C ILE A 158 8.36 11.33 12.54
N GLY A 159 9.05 12.31 11.95
CA GLY A 159 8.76 12.75 10.59
C GLY A 159 9.05 11.69 9.54
N MET A 160 10.10 10.88 9.72
CA MET A 160 10.39 9.74 8.84
C MET A 160 9.35 8.62 8.95
N LEU A 161 8.88 8.34 10.17
CA LEU A 161 7.81 7.37 10.40
C LEU A 161 6.52 7.82 9.74
N ASN A 162 6.11 9.09 9.94
CA ASN A 162 4.93 9.64 9.28
C ASN A 162 5.06 9.55 7.74
N LEU A 163 6.22 9.93 7.20
CA LEU A 163 6.50 9.83 5.77
C LEU A 163 6.39 8.39 5.23
N ALA A 164 6.93 7.40 5.95
CA ALA A 164 6.83 5.99 5.56
C ALA A 164 5.38 5.47 5.67
N LEU A 165 4.67 5.85 6.73
CA LEU A 165 3.28 5.46 6.97
C LEU A 165 2.33 6.02 5.89
N VAL A 166 2.45 7.30 5.56
CA VAL A 166 1.68 7.93 4.47
C VAL A 166 1.92 7.22 3.14
N ARG A 167 3.14 6.76 2.87
CA ARG A 167 3.43 5.98 1.66
C ARG A 167 2.80 4.60 1.67
N GLN A 168 2.76 3.92 2.82
CA GLN A 168 2.06 2.65 2.94
C GLN A 168 0.56 2.86 2.69
N ILE A 169 -0.04 3.86 3.36
CA ILE A 169 -1.46 4.21 3.19
C ILE A 169 -1.78 4.56 1.73
N ARG A 170 -0.91 5.31 1.05
CA ARG A 170 -1.07 5.59 -0.39
C ARG A 170 -1.15 4.28 -1.18
N LEU A 171 -0.22 3.35 -0.98
CA LEU A 171 -0.24 2.08 -1.69
C LEU A 171 -1.56 1.35 -1.43
N ASP A 172 -2.03 1.36 -0.19
CA ASP A 172 -3.26 0.68 0.21
C ASP A 172 -4.50 1.35 -0.40
N ALA A 173 -4.56 2.67 -0.44
CA ALA A 173 -5.56 3.45 -1.16
C ALA A 173 -5.57 3.08 -2.66
N ASP A 174 -4.39 3.04 -3.32
CA ASP A 174 -4.27 2.60 -4.72
C ASP A 174 -4.85 1.18 -4.90
N SER A 175 -4.59 0.27 -3.95
CA SER A 175 -5.11 -1.10 -4.00
C SER A 175 -6.61 -1.21 -3.72
N ILE A 176 -7.18 -0.31 -2.93
CA ILE A 176 -8.64 -0.21 -2.72
C ILE A 176 -9.28 0.28 -4.03
N CYS A 177 -8.75 1.33 -4.65
CA CYS A 177 -9.26 1.85 -5.92
C CYS A 177 -9.22 0.81 -7.05
N ILE A 178 -8.12 0.07 -7.22
CA ILE A 178 -8.02 -1.01 -8.20
C ILE A 178 -9.12 -2.07 -7.97
N ARG A 179 -9.38 -2.45 -6.72
CA ARG A 179 -10.46 -3.40 -6.40
C ARG A 179 -11.84 -2.82 -6.68
N ALA A 180 -12.06 -1.53 -6.44
CA ALA A 180 -13.32 -0.85 -6.75
C ALA A 180 -13.59 -0.83 -8.26
N GLU A 181 -12.56 -0.57 -9.08
CA GLU A 181 -12.66 -0.66 -10.54
C GLU A 181 -13.00 -2.08 -11.01
N GLN A 182 -12.37 -3.10 -10.40
CA GLN A 182 -12.67 -4.51 -10.66
C GLN A 182 -14.11 -4.87 -10.28
N TYR A 183 -14.63 -4.36 -9.16
CA TYR A 183 -16.03 -4.54 -8.74
C TYR A 183 -16.99 -3.88 -9.74
N ALA A 184 -16.74 -2.63 -10.14
CA ALA A 184 -17.55 -1.94 -11.13
C ALA A 184 -17.61 -2.69 -12.47
N ALA A 185 -16.47 -3.23 -12.93
CA ALA A 185 -16.40 -4.04 -14.14
C ALA A 185 -17.22 -5.33 -14.01
N ALA A 186 -17.13 -6.00 -12.86
CA ALA A 186 -17.89 -7.22 -12.57
C ALA A 186 -19.40 -6.96 -12.51
N GLU A 187 -19.83 -5.87 -11.88
CA GLU A 187 -21.24 -5.48 -11.79
C GLU A 187 -21.83 -5.17 -13.16
N ALA A 188 -21.13 -4.34 -13.96
CA ALA A 188 -21.56 -4.02 -15.33
C ALA A 188 -21.60 -5.26 -16.24
N ALA A 189 -20.74 -6.25 -15.99
CA ALA A 189 -20.78 -7.53 -16.69
C ALA A 189 -21.96 -8.39 -16.21
N ALA A 190 -22.18 -8.48 -14.90
CA ALA A 190 -23.27 -9.25 -14.32
C ALA A 190 -24.63 -8.77 -14.83
N GLU A 191 -24.86 -7.46 -14.93
CA GLU A 191 -26.07 -6.89 -15.52
C GLU A 191 -26.31 -7.39 -16.95
N LYS A 192 -25.28 -7.31 -17.81
CA LYS A 192 -25.37 -7.78 -19.20
C LYS A 192 -25.59 -9.28 -19.29
N LEU A 193 -24.90 -10.06 -18.45
CA LEU A 193 -24.99 -11.52 -18.44
C LEU A 193 -26.41 -11.96 -18.04
N CYS A 194 -26.97 -11.37 -16.98
CA CYS A 194 -28.31 -11.69 -16.47
C CYS A 194 -29.43 -11.25 -17.43
N ALA A 195 -29.23 -10.16 -18.18
CA ALA A 195 -30.19 -9.68 -19.18
C ALA A 195 -30.22 -10.55 -20.46
N MET A 196 -29.20 -11.37 -20.70
CA MET A 196 -29.11 -12.21 -21.90
C MET A 196 -29.76 -13.59 -21.71
N PRO A 197 -30.26 -14.24 -22.78
CA PRO A 197 -30.71 -15.63 -22.71
C PRO A 197 -29.61 -16.61 -22.30
N LYS A 198 -30.00 -17.64 -21.55
CA LYS A 198 -29.11 -18.75 -21.18
C LYS A 198 -28.56 -19.42 -22.46
N GLY A 199 -27.24 -19.63 -22.53
CA GLY A 199 -26.56 -20.25 -23.68
C GLY A 199 -26.06 -19.30 -24.77
N SER A 200 -26.23 -17.98 -24.62
CA SER A 200 -25.67 -17.00 -25.57
C SER A 200 -24.15 -17.06 -25.61
N ARG A 201 -23.56 -17.26 -26.80
CA ARG A 201 -22.09 -17.18 -27.03
C ARG A 201 -21.50 -15.82 -26.62
N ARG A 202 -22.32 -14.76 -26.54
CA ARG A 202 -21.88 -13.44 -26.08
C ARG A 202 -21.57 -13.42 -24.57
N ARG A 203 -22.15 -14.34 -23.78
CA ARG A 203 -21.81 -14.47 -22.35
C ARG A 203 -20.34 -14.83 -22.18
N ASP A 204 -19.79 -15.68 -23.04
CA ASP A 204 -18.36 -16.08 -23.00
C ASP A 204 -17.41 -14.93 -23.30
N ALA A 205 -17.75 -14.11 -24.29
CA ALA A 205 -16.96 -12.94 -24.64
C ALA A 205 -16.94 -11.89 -23.51
N ILE A 206 -18.06 -11.71 -22.80
CA ILE A 206 -18.14 -10.79 -21.66
C ILE A 206 -17.27 -11.30 -20.51
N THR A 207 -17.38 -12.59 -20.15
CA THR A 207 -16.56 -13.18 -19.10
C THR A 207 -15.07 -13.15 -19.44
N ALA A 208 -14.70 -13.46 -20.69
CA ALA A 208 -13.30 -13.45 -21.13
C ALA A 208 -12.67 -12.04 -21.01
N LYS A 209 -13.45 -10.98 -21.30
CA LYS A 209 -12.97 -9.59 -21.20
C LYS A 209 -12.65 -9.16 -19.77
N LEU A 210 -13.21 -9.83 -18.76
CA LEU A 210 -12.92 -9.50 -17.36
C LEU A 210 -11.58 -10.04 -16.87
N GLU A 211 -10.94 -10.95 -17.62
CA GLU A 211 -9.62 -11.49 -17.27
C GLU A 211 -9.58 -11.95 -15.79
N LEU A 212 -10.56 -12.78 -15.40
CA LEU A 212 -10.87 -13.09 -13.99
C LEU A 212 -9.72 -13.75 -13.24
N GLU A 213 -8.78 -14.40 -13.94
CA GLU A 213 -7.55 -14.94 -13.36
C GLU A 213 -6.61 -13.83 -12.88
N GLN A 214 -6.55 -12.71 -13.61
CA GLN A 214 -5.72 -11.54 -13.29
C GLN A 214 -6.45 -10.55 -12.38
N ASN A 215 -7.79 -10.62 -12.31
CA ASN A 215 -8.65 -9.72 -11.56
C ASN A 215 -9.48 -10.48 -10.51
N PRO A 216 -8.86 -10.94 -9.40
CA PRO A 216 -9.52 -11.78 -8.41
C PRO A 216 -10.71 -11.07 -7.72
N ALA A 217 -10.65 -9.74 -7.52
CA ALA A 217 -11.76 -9.01 -6.92
C ALA A 217 -12.97 -8.94 -7.88
N ALA A 218 -12.72 -8.83 -9.20
CA ALA A 218 -13.79 -8.93 -10.19
C ALA A 218 -14.43 -10.33 -10.19
N ALA A 219 -13.61 -11.38 -10.06
CA ALA A 219 -14.09 -12.76 -9.99
C ALA A 219 -14.97 -13.00 -8.76
N GLU A 220 -14.51 -12.57 -7.58
CA GLU A 220 -15.26 -12.65 -6.34
C GLU A 220 -16.61 -11.93 -6.46
N ARG A 221 -16.60 -10.64 -6.86
CA ARG A 221 -17.82 -9.84 -6.96
C ARG A 221 -18.80 -10.40 -7.98
N LEU A 222 -18.31 -10.81 -9.15
CA LEU A 222 -19.14 -11.42 -10.18
C LEU A 222 -19.81 -12.70 -9.68
N MET A 223 -19.05 -13.58 -9.01
CA MET A 223 -19.58 -14.85 -8.50
C MET A 223 -20.62 -14.63 -7.40
N THR A 224 -20.43 -13.62 -6.54
CA THR A 224 -21.43 -13.21 -5.54
C THR A 224 -22.75 -12.80 -6.21
N ILE A 225 -22.70 -11.87 -7.16
CA ILE A 225 -23.91 -11.37 -7.85
C ILE A 225 -24.62 -12.48 -8.62
N LEU A 226 -23.88 -13.34 -9.34
CA LEU A 226 -24.48 -14.42 -10.11
C LEU A 226 -25.16 -15.47 -9.21
N ARG A 227 -24.61 -15.74 -8.01
CA ARG A 227 -25.26 -16.62 -7.02
C ARG A 227 -26.54 -15.99 -6.48
N GLU A 228 -26.51 -14.71 -6.13
CA GLU A 228 -27.69 -13.96 -5.66
C GLU A 228 -28.82 -13.91 -6.69
N ARG A 229 -28.48 -14.02 -7.99
CA ARG A 229 -29.43 -14.03 -9.11
C ARG A 229 -29.73 -15.44 -9.65
N ASP A 230 -29.37 -16.49 -8.92
CA ASP A 230 -29.60 -17.89 -9.26
C ASP A 230 -29.01 -18.34 -10.63
N GLU A 231 -27.93 -17.70 -11.10
CA GLU A 231 -27.20 -18.05 -12.32
C GLU A 231 -26.12 -19.14 -12.06
N TYR A 232 -26.46 -20.19 -11.30
CA TYR A 232 -25.51 -21.23 -10.86
C TYR A 232 -24.78 -21.95 -11.99
N ALA A 233 -25.47 -22.25 -13.11
CA ALA A 233 -24.85 -22.89 -14.27
C ALA A 233 -23.76 -22.00 -14.90
N LEU A 234 -23.92 -20.68 -14.83
CA LEU A 234 -22.90 -19.74 -15.27
C LEU A 234 -21.74 -19.69 -14.27
N CYS A 235 -22.03 -19.70 -12.97
CA CYS A 235 -21.01 -19.79 -11.92
C CYS A 235 -20.13 -21.05 -12.08
N GLU A 236 -20.72 -22.21 -12.30
CA GLU A 236 -19.99 -23.46 -12.53
C GLU A 236 -19.07 -23.33 -13.75
N ARG A 237 -19.61 -22.86 -14.87
CA ARG A 237 -18.85 -22.69 -16.11
C ARG A 237 -17.68 -21.72 -15.96
N ILE A 238 -17.88 -20.61 -15.23
CA ILE A 238 -16.82 -19.65 -14.91
C ILE A 238 -15.80 -20.31 -13.98
N GLY A 239 -16.25 -21.00 -12.93
CA GLY A 239 -15.39 -21.68 -11.96
C GLY A 239 -14.56 -22.82 -12.53
N TYR A 240 -15.02 -23.50 -13.58
CA TYR A 240 -14.20 -24.48 -14.31
C TYR A 240 -13.10 -23.83 -15.16
N ASN A 241 -13.31 -22.59 -15.60
CA ASN A 241 -12.37 -21.85 -16.43
C ASN A 241 -11.33 -21.09 -15.61
N ILE A 242 -11.55 -20.90 -14.30
CA ILE A 242 -10.57 -20.31 -13.40
C ILE A 242 -9.78 -21.46 -12.75
N PRO A 243 -8.48 -21.63 -13.02
CA PRO A 243 -7.69 -22.64 -12.36
C PRO A 243 -7.71 -22.41 -10.85
N ARG A 244 -8.11 -23.44 -10.08
CA ARG A 244 -7.98 -23.43 -8.62
C ARG A 244 -6.50 -23.54 -8.28
N ASN A 245 -5.83 -22.40 -8.12
CA ASN A 245 -4.50 -22.39 -7.53
C ASN A 245 -4.62 -22.89 -6.09
N GLY A 246 -3.98 -24.02 -5.80
CA GLY A 246 -3.80 -24.58 -4.47
C GLY A 246 -2.64 -23.95 -3.73
#